data_AF-A0A8B7ZB73-F1
#
_entry.id   AF-A0A8B7ZB73-F1
#
_cell.length_a   1.000
_cell.length_b   1.000
_cell.length_c   1.000
_cell.angle_alpha   90.00
_cell.angle_beta   90.00
_cell.angle_gamma   90.00
#
_symmetry.space_group_name_H-M   'P 1'
#
loop_
_entity.id
_entity.type
_entity.pdbx_description
1 polymer ?
#
loop_
_entity_poly.entity_id
_entity_poly.type
_entity_poly.pdbx_seq_one_letter_code
_entity_poly.pdbx_strand_id
1 'polypeptide(L)'
;MASQIACERFFRQLQRKLSSDWQELATYCDFTSDEIDAIRHSNSNPEAQVFKMLCDLRKREPTDWARTLMEGLVQVGREDVKQDVQQFLDEGHALSRAEGGHVQQFRRPVARGRPQETDAVCVQIQRISPSFVGSLLKRGIAWHVTAWPVRMYNKEIQAGHGNFFFHCLMEDGSDVQIYTSFFLCSTERCNDAFSAVRGSNITNPVQLSCLRIKREKRKYTGKGKSNFRLIFNDDSHIN
;
A
#
# COMPACT_ATOMS: atom_id res chain seq x y z
N MET A 1 -13.51 -6.98 9.12
CA MET A 1 -13.69 -6.08 7.96
C MET A 1 -12.45 -6.18 7.09
N ALA A 2 -12.61 -6.25 5.76
CA ALA A 2 -11.47 -6.25 4.85
C ALA A 2 -10.63 -4.97 5.02
N SER A 3 -9.31 -5.12 4.99
CA SER A 3 -8.39 -3.99 5.14
C SER A 3 -8.63 -2.94 4.05
N GLN A 4 -8.24 -1.69 4.31
CA GLN A 4 -8.36 -0.63 3.31
C GLN A 4 -7.67 -1.01 2.00
N ILE A 5 -6.47 -1.55 2.11
CA ILE A 5 -5.63 -1.98 0.99
C ILE A 5 -6.30 -3.11 0.20
N ALA A 6 -6.90 -4.09 0.88
CA ALA A 6 -7.57 -5.21 0.20
C ALA A 6 -8.74 -4.72 -0.67
N CYS A 7 -9.57 -3.80 -0.16
CA CYS A 7 -10.67 -3.28 -0.99
C CYS A 7 -10.19 -2.35 -2.09
N GLU A 8 -9.14 -1.54 -1.88
CA GLU A 8 -8.61 -0.71 -2.98
C GLU A 8 -8.13 -1.59 -4.13
N ARG A 9 -7.43 -2.70 -3.85
CA ARG A 9 -7.05 -3.69 -4.87
C ARG A 9 -8.26 -4.31 -5.55
N PHE A 10 -9.29 -4.66 -4.78
CA PHE A 10 -10.53 -5.19 -5.32
C PHE A 10 -11.26 -4.18 -6.21
N PHE A 11 -11.36 -2.91 -5.81
CA PHE A 11 -11.98 -1.85 -6.61
C PHE A 11 -11.26 -1.63 -7.95
N ARG A 12 -9.92 -1.75 -7.99
CA ARG A 12 -9.16 -1.72 -9.24
C ARG A 12 -9.47 -2.88 -10.17
N GLN A 13 -9.90 -4.04 -9.64
CA GLN A 13 -10.35 -5.15 -10.47
C GLN A 13 -11.76 -4.87 -11.02
N LEU A 14 -12.65 -4.35 -10.16
CA LEU A 14 -14.02 -4.00 -10.54
C LEU A 14 -14.11 -2.89 -11.59
N GLN A 15 -13.20 -1.91 -11.56
CA GLN A 15 -13.25 -0.74 -12.45
C GLN A 15 -13.29 -1.12 -13.94
N ARG A 16 -12.65 -2.23 -14.30
CA ARG A 16 -12.59 -2.74 -15.68
C ARG A 16 -13.92 -3.35 -16.12
N LYS A 17 -14.64 -3.97 -15.20
CA LYS A 17 -15.92 -4.65 -15.46
C LYS A 17 -17.10 -3.68 -15.53
N LEU A 18 -17.01 -2.54 -14.83
CA LEU A 18 -18.11 -1.59 -14.63
C LEU A 18 -17.97 -0.30 -15.46
N SER A 19 -16.98 -0.19 -16.33
CA SER A 19 -16.62 1.07 -17.01
C SER A 19 -17.71 1.66 -17.89
N SER A 20 -18.63 0.85 -18.44
CA SER A 20 -19.76 1.33 -19.24
C SER A 20 -20.95 1.78 -18.40
N ASP A 21 -21.18 1.15 -17.24
CA ASP A 21 -22.44 1.26 -16.50
C ASP A 21 -22.31 2.08 -15.21
N TRP A 22 -21.12 2.65 -14.97
CA TRP A 22 -20.77 3.23 -13.66
C TRP A 22 -21.66 4.41 -13.24
N GLN A 23 -22.21 5.18 -14.18
CA GLN A 23 -23.07 6.33 -13.88
C GLN A 23 -24.45 5.90 -13.41
N GLU A 24 -25.01 4.88 -14.07
CA GLU A 24 -26.27 4.28 -13.68
C GLU A 24 -26.11 3.59 -12.32
N LEU A 25 -25.02 2.84 -12.14
CA LEU A 25 -24.68 2.25 -10.85
C LEU A 25 -24.51 3.30 -9.75
N ALA A 26 -23.83 4.43 -10.03
CA ALA A 26 -23.67 5.51 -9.07
C ALA A 26 -25.03 6.08 -8.65
N THR A 27 -25.98 6.19 -9.58
CA THR A 27 -27.33 6.67 -9.30
C THR A 27 -28.05 5.71 -8.33
N TYR A 28 -27.98 4.39 -8.56
CA TYR A 28 -28.54 3.40 -7.64
C TYR A 28 -27.77 3.26 -6.32
N CYS A 29 -26.52 3.73 -6.27
CA CYS A 29 -25.76 3.89 -5.05
C CYS A 29 -25.97 5.28 -4.41
N ASP A 30 -27.09 5.95 -4.67
CA ASP A 30 -27.46 7.25 -4.10
C ASP A 30 -26.41 8.36 -4.27
N PHE A 31 -25.66 8.37 -5.38
CA PHE A 31 -24.87 9.55 -5.75
C PHE A 31 -25.79 10.58 -6.43
N THR A 32 -25.66 11.84 -6.01
CA THR A 32 -26.36 12.95 -6.64
C THR A 32 -25.79 13.24 -8.04
N SER A 33 -26.59 13.89 -8.90
CA SER A 33 -26.13 14.31 -10.23
C SER A 33 -24.87 15.19 -10.16
N ASP A 34 -24.79 16.09 -9.16
CA ASP A 34 -23.62 16.94 -8.94
C ASP A 34 -22.37 16.14 -8.58
N GLU A 35 -22.50 15.08 -7.77
CA GLU A 35 -21.38 14.19 -7.42
C GLU A 35 -20.94 13.36 -8.63
N ILE A 36 -21.89 12.84 -9.41
CA ILE A 36 -21.60 12.09 -10.65
C ILE A 36 -20.84 12.99 -11.63
N ASP A 37 -21.28 14.23 -11.80
CA ASP A 37 -20.61 15.20 -12.65
C ASP A 37 -19.23 15.59 -12.09
N ALA A 38 -19.08 15.75 -10.78
CA ALA A 38 -17.78 15.99 -10.16
C ALA A 38 -16.80 14.82 -10.39
N ILE A 39 -17.26 13.57 -10.29
CA ILE A 39 -16.46 12.38 -10.60
C ILE A 39 -16.08 12.36 -12.09
N ARG A 40 -17.04 12.67 -12.98
CA ARG A 40 -16.82 12.74 -14.43
C ARG A 40 -15.79 13.79 -14.83
N HIS A 41 -15.83 14.98 -14.24
CA HIS A 41 -14.91 16.07 -14.57
C HIS A 41 -13.52 15.89 -13.93
N SER A 42 -13.44 15.22 -12.78
CA SER A 42 -12.16 14.98 -12.10
C SER A 42 -11.31 13.89 -12.76
N ASN A 43 -11.91 13.02 -13.58
CA ASN A 43 -11.21 11.91 -14.23
C ASN A 43 -11.69 11.73 -15.67
N SER A 44 -10.79 11.81 -16.65
CA SER A 44 -11.15 11.61 -18.07
C SER A 44 -11.32 10.15 -18.48
N ASN A 45 -10.76 9.21 -17.71
CA ASN A 45 -10.84 7.78 -17.97
C ASN A 45 -12.04 7.15 -17.23
N PRO A 46 -12.96 6.46 -17.91
CA PRO A 46 -14.09 5.76 -17.28
C PRO A 46 -13.67 4.81 -16.15
N GLU A 47 -12.55 4.09 -16.30
CA GLU A 47 -12.05 3.23 -15.23
C GLU A 47 -11.67 4.01 -13.96
N ALA A 48 -11.04 5.18 -14.13
CA ALA A 48 -10.69 6.05 -13.01
C ALA A 48 -11.93 6.67 -12.35
N GLN A 49 -12.97 6.96 -13.14
CA GLN A 49 -14.27 7.40 -12.64
C GLN A 49 -14.93 6.31 -11.78
N VAL A 50 -14.94 5.05 -12.24
CA VAL A 50 -15.46 3.92 -11.46
C VAL A 50 -14.70 3.75 -10.16
N PHE A 51 -13.36 3.72 -10.22
CA PHE A 51 -12.53 3.56 -9.02
C PHE A 51 -12.80 4.67 -7.99
N LYS A 52 -12.90 5.92 -8.46
CA LYS A 52 -13.22 7.06 -7.60
C LYS A 52 -14.61 6.91 -6.96
N MET A 53 -15.63 6.53 -7.74
CA MET A 53 -16.99 6.28 -7.24
C MET A 53 -17.00 5.21 -6.15
N LEU A 54 -16.32 4.08 -6.36
CA LEU A 54 -16.23 2.99 -5.36
C LEU A 54 -15.52 3.43 -4.08
N CYS A 55 -14.45 4.23 -4.20
CA CYS A 55 -13.75 4.79 -3.05
C CYS A 55 -14.62 5.78 -2.26
N ASP A 56 -15.37 6.63 -2.96
CA ASP A 56 -16.28 7.59 -2.34
C ASP A 56 -17.45 6.89 -1.65
N LEU A 57 -18.02 5.85 -2.26
CA LEU A 57 -19.08 5.03 -1.66
C LEU A 57 -18.61 4.42 -0.35
N ARG A 58 -17.42 3.81 -0.34
CA ARG A 58 -16.83 3.27 0.88
C ARG A 58 -16.56 4.34 1.93
N LYS A 59 -16.09 5.52 1.52
CA LYS A 59 -15.84 6.62 2.44
C LYS A 59 -17.13 7.12 3.09
N ARG A 60 -18.23 7.17 2.34
CA ARG A 60 -19.55 7.57 2.82
C ARG A 60 -20.15 6.52 3.76
N GLU A 61 -20.02 5.24 3.40
CA GLU A 61 -20.64 4.11 4.11
C GLU A 61 -19.61 3.01 4.44
N PRO A 62 -18.69 3.23 5.40
CA PRO A 62 -17.57 2.32 5.63
C PRO A 62 -17.98 0.89 6.04
N THR A 63 -19.15 0.73 6.64
CA THR A 63 -19.73 -0.55 7.06
C THR A 63 -20.64 -1.17 5.99
N ASP A 64 -21.40 -0.34 5.28
CA ASP A 64 -22.53 -0.78 4.46
C ASP A 64 -22.30 -0.66 2.95
N TRP A 65 -21.15 -0.09 2.52
CA TRP A 65 -20.84 0.11 1.10
C TRP A 65 -21.04 -1.14 0.25
N ALA A 66 -20.71 -2.32 0.78
CA ALA A 66 -20.80 -3.55 0.02
C ALA A 66 -22.25 -3.95 -0.22
N ARG A 67 -23.13 -3.75 0.77
CA ARG A 67 -24.57 -3.98 0.64
C ARG A 67 -25.16 -3.01 -0.38
N THR A 68 -24.88 -1.71 -0.23
CA THR A 68 -25.34 -0.66 -1.15
C THR A 68 -24.86 -0.93 -2.58
N LEU A 69 -23.59 -1.31 -2.76
CA LEU A 69 -23.04 -1.67 -4.06
C LEU A 69 -23.73 -2.92 -4.65
N MET A 70 -23.91 -3.97 -3.88
CA MET A 70 -24.58 -5.20 -4.36
C MET A 70 -26.03 -4.96 -4.75
N GLU A 71 -26.76 -4.13 -4.00
CA GLU A 71 -28.13 -3.71 -4.33
C GLU A 71 -28.16 -2.92 -5.65
N GLY A 72 -27.25 -1.96 -5.82
CA GLY A 72 -27.11 -1.20 -7.07
C GLY A 72 -26.74 -2.08 -8.26
N LEU A 73 -25.85 -3.06 -8.08
CA LEU A 73 -25.47 -3.99 -9.15
C LEU A 73 -26.63 -4.86 -9.64
N VAL A 74 -27.58 -5.23 -8.76
CA VAL A 74 -28.82 -5.92 -9.19
C VAL A 74 -29.67 -5.01 -10.07
N GLN A 75 -29.81 -3.73 -9.71
CA GLN A 75 -30.63 -2.80 -10.49
C GLN A 75 -30.08 -2.56 -11.90
N VAL A 76 -28.75 -2.60 -12.05
CA VAL A 76 -28.06 -2.45 -13.36
C VAL A 76 -27.97 -3.78 -14.12
N GLY A 77 -28.44 -4.90 -13.56
CA GLY A 77 -28.37 -6.23 -14.19
C GLY A 77 -26.94 -6.78 -14.29
N ARG A 78 -26.09 -6.47 -13.31
CA ARG A 78 -24.68 -6.88 -13.20
C ARG A 78 -24.47 -7.92 -12.10
N GLU A 79 -25.27 -8.98 -12.11
CA GLU A 79 -25.16 -10.11 -11.21
C GLU A 79 -23.78 -10.78 -11.26
N ASP A 80 -23.12 -10.75 -12.43
CA ASP A 80 -21.75 -11.24 -12.62
C ASP A 80 -20.77 -10.54 -11.66
N VAL A 81 -20.87 -9.22 -11.55
CA VAL A 81 -20.01 -8.41 -10.68
C VAL A 81 -20.45 -8.51 -9.22
N LYS A 82 -21.75 -8.60 -8.97
CA LYS A 82 -22.27 -8.82 -7.62
C LYS A 82 -21.68 -10.10 -7.00
N GLN A 83 -21.57 -11.17 -7.79
CA GLN A 83 -20.96 -12.41 -7.33
C GLN A 83 -19.49 -12.22 -6.94
N ASP A 84 -18.73 -11.43 -7.69
CA ASP A 84 -17.34 -11.08 -7.32
C ASP A 84 -17.27 -10.34 -5.97
N VAL A 85 -18.19 -9.39 -5.73
CA VAL A 85 -18.28 -8.65 -4.46
C VAL A 85 -18.58 -9.60 -3.31
N GLN A 86 -19.54 -10.51 -3.47
CA GLN A 86 -19.87 -11.50 -2.45
C GLN A 86 -18.68 -12.42 -2.15
N GLN A 87 -18.00 -12.93 -3.19
CA GLN A 87 -16.83 -13.77 -3.03
C GLN A 87 -15.71 -13.05 -2.26
N PHE A 88 -15.44 -11.78 -2.59
CA PHE A 88 -14.45 -10.98 -1.88
C PHE A 88 -14.77 -10.83 -0.38
N LEU A 89 -16.04 -10.65 -0.02
CA LEU A 89 -16.45 -10.58 1.38
C LEU A 89 -16.26 -11.91 2.09
N ASP A 90 -16.66 -13.01 1.46
CA ASP A 90 -16.56 -14.36 2.01
C ASP A 90 -15.09 -14.74 2.27
N GLU A 91 -14.19 -14.42 1.34
CA GLU A 91 -12.74 -14.59 1.49
C GLU A 91 -12.18 -13.76 2.65
N GLY A 92 -12.62 -12.50 2.79
CA GLY A 92 -12.24 -11.65 3.91
C GLY A 92 -12.71 -12.17 5.28
N HIS A 93 -13.87 -12.81 5.33
CA HIS A 93 -14.40 -13.45 6.54
C HIS A 93 -13.68 -14.76 6.87
N ALA A 94 -13.30 -15.56 5.87
CA ALA A 94 -12.56 -16.80 6.05
C ALA A 94 -11.17 -16.56 6.68
N LEU A 95 -10.45 -15.54 6.20
CA LEU A 95 -9.15 -15.15 6.76
C LEU A 95 -9.27 -14.64 8.21
N SER A 96 -10.31 -13.86 8.51
CA SER A 96 -10.57 -13.37 9.87
C SER A 96 -10.92 -14.49 10.86
N ARG A 97 -11.49 -15.61 10.40
CA ARG A 97 -11.79 -16.79 11.24
C ARG A 97 -10.57 -17.66 11.50
N ALA A 98 -9.64 -17.75 10.54
CA ALA A 98 -8.42 -18.54 10.68
C ALA A 98 -7.43 -17.94 11.71
N GLU A 99 -7.46 -16.61 11.89
CA GLU A 99 -6.58 -15.90 12.83
C GLU A 99 -7.15 -15.75 14.26
N GLY A 100 -8.31 -16.36 14.55
CA GLY A 100 -8.99 -16.31 15.86
C GLY A 100 -8.31 -17.10 16.99
N GLY A 101 -7.14 -17.72 16.76
CA GLY A 101 -6.39 -18.47 17.74
C GLY A 101 -5.15 -17.71 18.23
N HIS A 102 -5.22 -17.18 19.46
CA HIS A 102 -4.09 -16.66 20.25
C HIS A 102 -3.64 -15.20 19.99
N VAL A 103 -4.41 -14.23 20.51
CA VAL A 103 -3.89 -12.89 20.80
C VAL A 103 -3.40 -12.85 22.25
N GLN A 104 -2.09 -12.96 22.44
CA GLN A 104 -1.44 -12.70 23.72
C GLN A 104 -1.46 -11.18 23.96
N GLN A 105 -2.26 -10.73 24.93
CA GLN A 105 -2.25 -9.34 25.39
C GLN A 105 -0.91 -9.04 26.09
N PHE A 106 -0.02 -8.32 25.41
CA PHE A 106 1.14 -7.73 26.06
C PHE A 106 0.81 -6.35 26.62
N ARG A 107 0.99 -6.22 27.94
CA ARG A 107 0.88 -4.96 28.68
C ARG A 107 1.91 -3.94 28.17
N ARG A 108 1.45 -2.73 27.87
CA ARG A 108 2.33 -1.57 27.60
C ARG A 108 3.18 -1.22 28.82
N PRO A 109 4.51 -1.00 28.69
CA PRO A 109 5.27 -0.32 29.70
C PRO A 109 5.10 1.19 29.56
N VAL A 110 4.81 1.85 30.68
CA VAL A 110 4.89 3.30 30.84
C VAL A 110 6.29 3.61 31.37
N ALA A 111 7.13 4.33 30.62
CA ALA A 111 8.12 5.26 31.19
C ALA A 111 8.80 6.12 30.12
N ARG A 112 8.99 7.39 30.47
CA ARG A 112 9.60 8.46 29.69
C ARG A 112 11.12 8.35 29.73
N GLY A 113 11.75 8.13 28.58
CA GLY A 113 13.17 8.36 28.34
C GLY A 113 13.34 9.04 26.98
N ARG A 114 14.35 9.92 26.81
CA ARG A 114 14.70 10.43 25.48
C ARG A 114 15.05 9.21 24.59
N PRO A 115 14.52 9.10 23.36
CA PRO A 115 14.85 7.97 22.50
C PRO A 115 16.35 8.04 22.21
N GLN A 116 17.08 7.03 22.68
CA GLN A 116 18.37 6.67 22.10
C GLN A 116 18.13 6.53 20.59
N GLU A 117 18.99 7.14 19.77
CA GLU A 117 18.97 6.95 18.32
C GLU A 117 19.44 5.50 18.07
N THR A 118 18.56 4.53 18.32
CA THR A 118 18.82 3.11 18.12
C THR A 118 19.06 2.84 16.63
N ASP A 119 19.75 1.74 16.37
CA ASP A 119 20.24 1.21 15.09
C ASP A 119 19.14 1.08 14.01
N ALA A 120 18.60 2.20 13.56
CA ALA A 120 17.49 2.26 12.64
C ALA A 120 17.93 1.78 11.25
N VAL A 121 17.16 0.84 10.69
CA VAL A 121 17.35 0.38 9.32
C VAL A 121 17.18 1.57 8.38
N CYS A 122 18.25 1.87 7.65
CA CYS A 122 18.31 3.01 6.75
C CYS A 122 18.03 2.55 5.33
N VAL A 123 16.87 2.93 4.78
CA VAL A 123 16.59 2.66 3.37
C VAL A 123 16.80 3.93 2.60
N GLN A 124 17.70 3.88 1.63
CA GLN A 124 17.93 4.98 0.72
C GLN A 124 17.23 4.66 -0.58
N ILE A 125 16.20 5.44 -0.89
CA ILE A 125 15.51 5.29 -2.16
C ILE A 125 16.29 6.06 -3.22
N GLN A 126 16.89 5.33 -4.15
CA GLN A 126 17.50 5.92 -5.32
C GLN A 126 16.44 6.11 -6.39
N ARG A 127 16.11 7.39 -6.68
CA ARG A 127 15.21 7.85 -7.76
C ARG A 127 13.72 7.74 -7.42
N ILE A 128 13.23 8.70 -6.66
CA ILE A 128 11.79 8.96 -6.54
C ILE A 128 11.40 10.15 -7.41
N SER A 129 10.30 10.04 -8.15
CA SER A 129 9.65 11.21 -8.78
C SER A 129 9.25 12.23 -7.71
N PRO A 130 9.51 13.54 -7.87
CA PRO A 130 9.07 14.57 -6.92
C PRO A 130 7.58 14.50 -6.55
N SER A 131 6.72 14.06 -7.47
CA SER A 131 5.29 13.86 -7.24
C SER A 131 5.00 12.75 -6.22
N PHE A 132 5.77 11.66 -6.25
CA PHE A 132 5.64 10.54 -5.32
C PHE A 132 6.14 10.93 -3.92
N VAL A 133 7.24 11.69 -3.82
CA VAL A 133 7.67 12.22 -2.51
C VAL A 133 6.60 13.14 -1.92
N GLY A 134 5.98 13.97 -2.76
CA GLY A 134 4.89 14.86 -2.35
C GLY A 134 3.68 14.11 -1.82
N SER A 135 3.32 12.96 -2.40
CA SER A 135 2.24 12.11 -1.88
C SER A 135 2.65 11.41 -0.58
N LEU A 136 3.88 10.93 -0.47
CA LEU A 136 4.41 10.30 0.74
C LEU A 136 4.39 11.25 1.94
N LEU A 137 4.87 12.49 1.79
CA LEU A 137 4.93 13.46 2.88
C LEU A 137 3.54 13.93 3.36
N LYS A 138 2.52 13.88 2.50
CA LYS A 138 1.15 14.30 2.81
C LYS A 138 0.34 13.27 3.59
N ARG A 139 0.73 11.98 3.58
CA ARG A 139 -0.09 10.86 4.09
C ARG A 139 0.16 10.47 5.56
N GLY A 140 1.09 11.13 6.28
CA GLY A 140 1.35 10.84 7.69
C GLY A 140 2.24 9.62 7.96
N ILE A 141 2.45 9.30 9.25
CA ILE A 141 3.59 8.52 9.80
C ILE A 141 3.44 6.97 9.74
N ALA A 142 2.34 6.44 9.22
CA ALA A 142 2.17 4.98 9.08
C ALA A 142 2.03 4.60 7.61
N TRP A 143 3.16 4.48 6.91
CA TRP A 143 3.17 4.02 5.53
C TRP A 143 3.57 2.55 5.47
N HIS A 144 2.66 1.70 5.02
CA HIS A 144 2.91 0.29 4.74
C HIS A 144 3.31 0.12 3.29
N VAL A 145 4.45 -0.53 3.08
CA VAL A 145 5.00 -0.76 1.74
C VAL A 145 5.29 -2.22 1.56
N THR A 146 4.96 -2.71 0.38
CA THR A 146 5.32 -4.08 0.02
C THR A 146 6.69 -4.10 -0.64
N ALA A 147 7.58 -4.97 -0.20
CA ALA A 147 8.90 -5.14 -0.82
C ALA A 147 8.96 -6.45 -1.64
N TRP A 148 9.50 -6.35 -2.86
CA TRP A 148 9.63 -7.45 -3.81
C TRP A 148 11.08 -7.64 -4.28
N PRO A 149 11.51 -8.88 -4.55
CA PRO A 149 12.82 -9.13 -5.15
C PRO A 149 12.83 -8.69 -6.63
N VAL A 150 13.91 -8.05 -7.08
CA VAL A 150 14.08 -7.68 -8.49
C VAL A 150 14.84 -8.77 -9.22
N ARG A 151 14.17 -9.58 -10.06
CA ARG A 151 14.80 -10.73 -10.75
C ARG A 151 16.03 -10.36 -11.60
N MET A 152 16.14 -9.09 -12.04
CA MET A 152 17.25 -8.61 -12.87
C MET A 152 18.38 -7.93 -12.10
N TYR A 153 18.22 -7.63 -10.81
CA TYR A 153 19.21 -6.88 -10.02
C TYR A 153 19.44 -7.55 -8.65
N ASN A 154 20.70 -7.83 -8.35
CA ASN A 154 21.22 -8.37 -7.08
C ASN A 154 20.65 -9.74 -6.64
N LYS A 155 21.34 -10.81 -7.05
CA LYS A 155 21.14 -12.17 -6.50
C LYS A 155 21.67 -12.32 -5.06
N GLU A 156 22.45 -11.34 -4.60
CA GLU A 156 23.21 -11.36 -3.36
C GLU A 156 23.36 -9.96 -2.79
N ILE A 157 23.71 -9.89 -1.50
CA ILE A 157 24.04 -8.66 -0.79
C ILE A 157 25.36 -8.11 -1.29
N GLN A 158 25.43 -6.78 -1.39
CA GLN A 158 26.61 -6.05 -1.82
C GLN A 158 27.26 -5.35 -0.63
N ALA A 159 28.59 -5.32 -0.60
CA ALA A 159 29.34 -4.53 0.37
C ALA A 159 29.49 -3.09 -0.15
N GLY A 160 29.19 -2.11 0.71
CA GLY A 160 29.45 -0.69 0.48
C GLY A 160 30.52 -0.15 1.43
N HIS A 161 30.72 1.16 1.42
CA HIS A 161 31.71 1.80 2.29
C HIS A 161 31.18 1.90 3.74
N GLY A 162 31.48 0.87 4.55
CA GLY A 162 31.04 0.79 5.95
C GLY A 162 29.60 0.30 6.13
N ASN A 163 29.01 -0.32 5.11
CA ASN A 163 27.67 -0.90 5.16
C ASN A 163 27.52 -2.06 4.18
N PHE A 164 26.36 -2.70 4.24
CA PHE A 164 25.90 -3.74 3.33
C PHE A 164 24.58 -3.32 2.74
N PHE A 165 24.31 -3.67 1.49
CA PHE A 165 23.07 -3.28 0.85
C PHE A 165 22.55 -4.30 -0.15
N PHE A 166 21.25 -4.25 -0.38
CA PHE A 166 20.59 -4.96 -1.47
C PHE A 166 19.53 -4.06 -2.11
N HIS A 167 19.15 -4.41 -3.33
CA HIS A 167 18.12 -3.70 -4.08
C HIS A 167 16.81 -4.47 -4.04
N CYS A 168 15.70 -3.76 -3.95
CA CYS A 168 14.38 -4.34 -4.07
C CYS A 168 13.43 -3.39 -4.81
N LEU A 169 12.30 -3.91 -5.25
CA LEU A 169 11.17 -3.07 -5.65
C LEU A 169 10.28 -2.86 -4.43
N MET A 170 9.79 -1.64 -4.27
CA MET A 170 8.77 -1.28 -3.30
C MET A 170 7.51 -0.91 -4.06
N GLU A 171 6.37 -1.38 -3.62
CA GLU A 171 5.07 -1.04 -4.19
C GLU A 171 4.13 -0.62 -3.06
N ASP A 172 3.42 0.48 -3.28
CA ASP A 172 2.33 0.91 -2.40
C ASP A 172 0.97 0.52 -2.99
N GLY A 173 -0.11 0.80 -2.26
CA GLY A 173 -1.49 0.56 -2.73
C GLY A 173 -1.89 1.36 -4.00
N SER A 174 -0.99 2.14 -4.58
CA SER A 174 -1.21 2.86 -5.84
C SER A 174 -0.62 2.18 -7.08
N ASP A 175 -0.08 0.96 -6.94
CA ASP A 175 0.59 0.18 -7.99
C ASP A 175 1.87 0.87 -8.54
N VAL A 176 2.38 1.87 -7.82
CA VAL A 176 3.61 2.57 -8.19
C VAL A 176 4.80 1.77 -7.68
N GLN A 177 5.54 1.20 -8.64
CA GLN A 177 6.78 0.50 -8.35
C GLN A 177 7.95 1.47 -8.19
N ILE A 178 8.66 1.33 -7.08
CA ILE A 178 9.79 2.16 -6.68
C ILE A 178 11.00 1.26 -6.56
N TYR A 179 12.05 1.55 -7.32
CA TYR A 179 13.32 0.89 -7.11
C TYR A 179 14.01 1.48 -5.88
N THR A 180 14.44 0.64 -4.95
CA THR A 180 15.03 1.08 -3.69
C THR A 180 16.26 0.26 -3.31
N SER A 181 17.06 0.81 -2.40
CA SER A 181 18.25 0.18 -1.84
C SER A 181 18.17 0.21 -0.31
N PHE A 182 18.28 -0.94 0.32
CA PHE A 182 18.35 -1.08 1.78
C PHE A 182 19.80 -1.03 2.21
N PHE A 183 20.18 -0.15 3.13
CA PHE A 183 21.55 -0.05 3.65
C PHE A 183 21.56 -0.39 5.14
N LEU A 184 22.32 -1.42 5.50
CA LEU A 184 22.44 -1.91 6.87
C LEU A 184 23.92 -1.93 7.30
N CYS A 185 24.19 -1.60 8.55
CA CYS A 185 25.56 -1.54 9.10
C CYS A 185 26.19 -2.92 9.32
N SER A 186 25.38 -3.98 9.39
CA SER A 186 25.83 -5.36 9.63
C SER A 186 25.40 -6.29 8.50
N THR A 187 26.29 -7.21 8.11
CA THR A 187 26.02 -8.27 7.13
C THR A 187 24.88 -9.17 7.58
N GLU A 188 24.82 -9.50 8.88
CA GLU A 188 23.81 -10.39 9.46
C GLU A 188 22.41 -9.78 9.30
N ARG A 189 22.21 -8.55 9.78
CA ARG A 189 20.92 -7.84 9.60
C ARG A 189 20.56 -7.65 8.13
N CYS A 190 21.56 -7.43 7.28
CA CYS A 190 21.36 -7.33 5.84
C CYS A 190 20.88 -8.66 5.23
N ASN A 191 21.46 -9.78 5.67
CA ASN A 191 21.04 -11.14 5.29
C ASN A 191 19.62 -11.43 5.75
N ASP A 192 19.25 -11.05 6.96
CA ASP A 192 17.89 -11.27 7.47
C ASP A 192 16.87 -10.51 6.61
N ALA A 193 17.11 -9.21 6.41
CA ALA A 193 16.24 -8.37 5.60
C ALA A 193 16.18 -8.83 4.13
N PHE A 194 17.33 -9.20 3.55
CA PHE A 194 17.40 -9.71 2.18
C PHE A 194 16.65 -11.04 2.03
N SER A 195 16.83 -11.97 2.97
CA SER A 195 16.19 -13.29 2.93
C SER A 195 14.68 -13.17 3.01
N ALA A 196 14.18 -12.28 3.88
CA ALA A 196 12.76 -12.04 3.98
C ALA A 196 12.19 -11.41 2.69
N VAL A 197 12.82 -10.35 2.16
CA VAL A 197 12.40 -9.73 0.89
C VAL A 197 12.48 -10.71 -0.28
N ARG A 198 13.47 -11.61 -0.30
CA ARG A 198 13.61 -12.65 -1.32
C ARG A 198 12.51 -13.70 -1.26
N GLY A 199 11.99 -14.00 -0.07
CA GLY A 199 10.86 -14.90 0.14
C GLY A 199 9.49 -14.26 -0.16
N SER A 200 9.44 -12.92 -0.21
CA SER A 200 8.24 -12.13 -0.50
C SER A 200 7.66 -12.46 -1.88
N ASN A 201 6.34 -12.67 -1.94
CA ASN A 201 5.61 -12.89 -3.19
C ASN A 201 4.15 -12.38 -3.08
N ILE A 202 3.41 -12.39 -4.19
CA ILE A 202 2.07 -11.77 -4.25
C ILE A 202 1.08 -12.28 -3.20
N THR A 203 1.23 -13.52 -2.73
CA THR A 203 0.38 -14.11 -1.68
C THR A 203 0.96 -13.96 -0.28
N ASN A 204 2.27 -13.74 -0.15
CA ASN A 204 2.94 -13.44 1.13
C ASN A 204 3.87 -12.21 1.00
N PRO A 205 3.29 -10.99 0.98
CA PRO A 205 4.06 -9.76 0.82
C PRO A 205 4.81 -9.39 2.11
N VAL A 206 6.11 -9.12 1.99
CA VAL A 206 6.86 -8.42 3.05
C VAL A 206 6.35 -7.01 3.17
N GLN A 207 5.76 -6.69 4.33
CA GLN A 207 5.31 -5.35 4.67
C GLN A 207 6.38 -4.61 5.46
N LEU A 208 6.57 -3.33 5.15
CA LEU A 208 7.50 -2.44 5.85
C LEU A 208 6.74 -1.21 6.33
N SER A 209 6.91 -0.87 7.61
CA SER A 209 6.26 0.30 8.24
C SER A 209 7.23 1.47 8.29
N CYS A 210 7.12 2.42 7.34
CA CYS A 210 7.99 3.59 7.35
C CYS A 210 7.55 4.60 8.42
N LEU A 211 8.44 4.94 9.35
CA LEU A 211 8.18 5.93 10.39
C LEU A 211 8.38 7.36 9.91
N ARG A 212 9.48 7.60 9.19
CA ARG A 212 9.85 8.96 8.81
C ARG A 212 10.66 8.98 7.53
N ILE A 213 10.38 10.00 6.74
CA ILE A 213 11.12 10.33 5.53
C ILE A 213 12.02 11.53 5.85
N LYS A 214 13.34 11.36 5.77
CA LYS A 214 14.31 12.46 5.84
C LYS A 214 14.80 12.76 4.43
N ARG A 215 14.72 14.02 4.01
CA ARG A 215 15.41 14.50 2.80
C ARG A 215 16.91 14.61 3.09
N GLU A 216 17.74 13.95 2.30
CA GLU A 216 19.19 14.11 2.43
C GLU A 216 19.66 15.34 1.65
N LYS A 217 20.50 16.16 2.28
CA LYS A 217 21.05 17.39 1.67
C LYS A 217 22.07 17.08 0.56
N ARG A 218 22.67 15.90 0.55
CA ARG A 218 23.65 15.50 -0.47
C ARG A 218 22.95 15.11 -1.77
N LYS A 219 23.19 15.88 -2.83
CA LYS A 219 22.85 15.51 -4.20
C LYS A 219 23.86 14.48 -4.67
N TYR A 220 23.42 13.28 -5.03
CA TYR A 220 24.28 12.37 -5.80
C TYR A 220 24.53 13.01 -7.17
N THR A 221 25.75 12.90 -7.65
CA THR A 221 26.27 13.59 -8.83
C THR A 221 25.35 13.40 -10.04
N GLY A 222 24.80 14.51 -10.55
CA GLY A 222 24.13 14.59 -11.84
C GLY A 222 22.60 14.64 -11.79
N LYS A 223 22.06 15.76 -12.28
CA LYS A 223 20.66 15.96 -12.75
C LYS A 223 19.55 16.16 -11.71
N GLY A 224 19.71 17.08 -10.76
CA GLY A 224 18.56 17.65 -10.03
C GLY A 224 17.76 16.68 -9.14
N LYS A 225 18.28 15.49 -8.86
CA LYS A 225 17.60 14.45 -8.07
C LYS A 225 17.83 14.69 -6.57
N SER A 226 16.79 14.51 -5.77
CA SER A 226 16.87 14.54 -4.31
C SER A 226 16.92 13.11 -3.78
N ASN A 227 17.77 12.87 -2.78
CA ASN A 227 17.82 11.61 -2.06
C ASN A 227 16.89 11.67 -0.84
N PHE A 228 16.20 10.57 -0.59
CA PHE A 228 15.34 10.40 0.58
C PHE A 228 15.82 9.19 1.34
N ARG A 229 15.94 9.37 2.66
CA ARG A 229 16.18 8.33 3.63
C ARG A 229 14.84 8.00 4.28
N LEU A 230 14.36 6.79 4.08
CA LEU A 230 13.28 6.24 4.87
C LEU A 230 13.88 5.61 6.13
N ILE A 231 13.27 5.91 7.27
CA ILE A 231 13.66 5.40 8.58
C ILE A 231 12.54 4.49 9.05
N PHE A 232 12.93 3.27 9.42
CA PHE A 232 12.09 2.22 9.97
C PHE A 232 12.52 1.99 11.43
N ASN A 233 11.60 1.65 12.34
CA ASN A 233 11.93 1.26 13.73
C ASN A 233 12.11 -0.25 13.87
N ASP A 234 12.52 -0.67 15.07
CA ASP A 234 12.53 -2.08 15.49
C ASP A 234 11.12 -2.71 15.49
N ASP A 235 10.05 -1.91 15.61
CA ASP A 235 8.65 -2.38 15.42
C ASP A 235 8.25 -2.45 13.93
N SER A 236 9.17 -2.12 13.01
CA SER A 236 8.96 -2.38 11.58
C SER A 236 9.16 -3.86 11.35
N HIS A 237 8.10 -4.62 11.58
CA HIS A 237 8.11 -6.04 11.33
C HIS A 237 8.17 -6.27 9.83
N ILE A 238 9.22 -6.96 9.38
CA ILE A 238 9.16 -7.71 8.15
C ILE A 238 8.28 -8.93 8.47
N ASN A 239 6.99 -8.83 8.16
CA ASN A 239 6.10 -9.99 8.16
C ASN A 239 6.39 -10.88 6.96
#